data_AF-A0A2J0LBB2-F1
#
_entry.id   AF-A0A2J0LBB2-F1
#
_cell.length_a   1.000
_cell.length_b   1.000
_cell.length_c   1.000
_cell.angle_alpha   90.00
_cell.angle_beta   90.00
_cell.angle_gamma   90.00
#
_symmetry.space_group_name_H-M   'P 1'
#
loop_
_entity.id
_entity.type
_entity.pdbx_description
1 polymer ?
#
loop_
_entity_poly.entity_id
_entity_poly.type
_entity_poly.pdbx_seq_one_letter_code
_entity_poly.pdbx_strand_id
1 'polypeptide(L)'
;MRKFILYFLLILLLAAVGTFSYGFYNGKKIRGFVQQLGDIKSRHDFSSQVEEIEKSFRDSGKKDTAAIREESGQFKEKLDSIIRDSELARRETEELGALKMTKSAKNLTVDYFSKVSRQASDLKGIIDYMSQIIEVAAVFGEIGESASLDEMKNLIARAKEKAGAVKTEALPGDLRPSAQNLKEAMNNFLARMEETAALKSENTSELDASYNNFSQKEDEFFSAAKKYIDGMEDLNIIEEKINLDIERLGKIKFSLR
;
A
#
# COMPACT_ATOMS: atom_id res chain seq x y z
N MET A 1 -61.85 7.14 40.49
CA MET A 1 -60.58 7.86 40.21
C MET A 1 -59.33 7.16 40.74
N ARG A 2 -59.24 6.76 42.03
CA ARG A 2 -58.04 6.13 42.60
C ARG A 2 -57.54 4.85 41.89
N LYS A 3 -58.45 3.97 41.46
CA LYS A 3 -58.11 2.75 40.69
C LYS A 3 -57.55 3.07 39.29
N PHE A 4 -58.10 4.07 38.60
CA PHE A 4 -57.64 4.50 37.28
C PHE A 4 -56.22 5.08 37.31
N ILE A 5 -55.91 5.90 38.31
CA ILE A 5 -54.56 6.44 38.53
C ILE A 5 -53.54 5.32 38.79
N LEU A 6 -53.93 4.29 39.56
CA LEU A 6 -53.09 3.11 39.80
C LEU A 6 -52.80 2.30 38.53
N TYR A 7 -53.80 2.05 37.68
CA TYR A 7 -53.58 1.37 36.40
C TYR A 7 -52.74 2.20 35.43
N PHE A 8 -52.97 3.51 35.38
CA PHE A 8 -52.18 4.42 34.55
C PHE A 8 -50.71 4.44 34.97
N LEU A 9 -50.43 4.55 36.28
CA LEU A 9 -49.07 4.47 36.82
C LEU A 9 -48.41 3.12 36.57
N LEU A 10 -49.16 2.01 36.63
CA LEU A 10 -48.66 0.68 36.33
C LEU A 10 -48.22 0.54 34.86
N ILE A 11 -49.03 1.05 33.92
CA ILE A 11 -48.68 1.04 32.48
C ILE A 11 -47.45 1.92 32.22
N LEU A 12 -47.38 3.09 32.84
CA LEU A 12 -46.23 3.98 32.74
C LEU A 12 -44.95 3.33 33.30
N LEU A 13 -45.07 2.61 34.41
CA LEU A 13 -43.97 1.86 35.01
C LEU A 13 -43.50 0.72 34.10
N LEU A 14 -44.42 -0.05 33.51
CA LEU A 14 -44.08 -1.13 32.58
C LEU A 14 -43.44 -0.58 31.29
N ALA A 15 -43.94 0.53 30.76
CA ALA A 15 -43.35 1.22 29.62
C ALA A 15 -41.95 1.77 29.94
N ALA A 16 -41.76 2.34 31.13
CA ALA A 16 -40.46 2.82 31.60
C ALA A 16 -39.46 1.67 31.79
N VAL A 17 -39.88 0.55 32.40
CA VAL A 17 -39.04 -0.64 32.60
C VAL A 17 -38.68 -1.30 31.26
N GLY A 18 -39.65 -1.38 30.33
CA GLY A 18 -39.44 -1.92 29.00
C GLY A 18 -38.46 -1.08 28.17
N THR A 19 -38.63 0.25 28.15
CA THR A 19 -37.71 1.17 27.45
C THR A 19 -36.32 1.21 28.09
N PHE A 20 -36.23 1.16 29.42
CA PHE A 20 -34.96 1.09 30.14
C PHE A 20 -34.21 -0.22 29.88
N SER A 21 -34.90 -1.36 29.91
CA SER A 21 -34.32 -2.68 29.61
C SER A 21 -33.85 -2.78 28.15
N TYR A 22 -34.64 -2.22 27.22
CA TYR A 22 -34.27 -2.12 25.80
C TYR A 22 -33.03 -1.24 25.58
N GLY A 23 -32.98 -0.07 26.23
CA GLY A 23 -31.84 0.85 26.17
C GLY A 23 -30.56 0.26 26.75
N PHE A 24 -30.68 -0.52 27.83
CA PHE A 24 -29.56 -1.22 28.46
C PHE A 24 -29.03 -2.39 27.62
N TYR A 25 -29.92 -3.17 27.01
CA TYR A 25 -29.56 -4.26 26.10
C TYR A 25 -28.83 -3.74 24.86
N ASN A 26 -29.30 -2.64 24.26
CA ASN A 26 -28.61 -2.00 23.15
C ASN A 26 -27.27 -1.40 23.57
N GLY A 27 -27.16 -0.81 24.77
CA GLY A 27 -25.89 -0.34 25.31
C GLY A 27 -24.86 -1.47 25.52
N LYS A 28 -25.30 -2.67 25.92
CA LYS A 28 -24.42 -3.87 25.97
C LYS A 28 -23.97 -4.31 24.57
N LYS A 29 -24.87 -4.33 23.58
CA LYS A 29 -24.53 -4.67 22.19
C LYS A 29 -23.54 -3.69 21.57
N ILE A 30 -23.72 -2.38 21.80
CA ILE A 30 -22.80 -1.34 21.32
C ILE A 30 -21.42 -1.56 21.92
N ARG A 31 -21.31 -1.78 23.23
CA ARG A 31 -20.00 -2.03 23.88
C ARG A 31 -19.35 -3.32 23.41
N GLY A 32 -20.12 -4.40 23.22
CA GLY A 32 -19.61 -5.64 22.63
C GLY A 32 -19.05 -5.43 21.23
N PHE A 33 -19.76 -4.68 20.38
CA PHE A 33 -19.28 -4.30 19.05
C PHE A 33 -17.98 -3.47 19.12
N VAL A 34 -17.93 -2.47 20.00
CA VAL A 34 -16.76 -1.59 20.17
C VAL A 34 -15.54 -2.37 20.64
N GLN A 35 -15.73 -3.32 21.56
CA GLN A 35 -14.66 -4.18 22.04
C GLN A 35 -14.12 -5.05 20.90
N GLN A 36 -14.99 -5.72 20.14
CA GLN A 36 -14.58 -6.52 18.99
C GLN A 36 -13.86 -5.69 17.92
N LEU A 37 -14.36 -4.48 17.63
CA LEU A 37 -13.72 -3.57 16.68
C LEU A 37 -12.34 -3.09 17.17
N GLY A 38 -12.25 -2.78 18.47
CA GLY A 38 -10.99 -2.43 19.12
C GLY A 38 -9.98 -3.57 19.08
N ASP A 39 -10.42 -4.80 19.36
CA ASP A 39 -9.57 -6.01 19.34
C ASP A 39 -9.07 -6.34 17.93
N ILE A 40 -9.87 -6.11 16.89
CA ILE A 40 -9.42 -6.21 15.49
C ILE A 40 -8.33 -5.15 15.25
N LYS A 41 -8.61 -3.89 15.57
CA LYS A 41 -7.66 -2.80 15.32
C LYS A 41 -6.34 -2.96 16.09
N SER A 42 -6.36 -3.30 17.38
CA SER A 42 -5.16 -3.40 18.20
C SER A 42 -4.21 -4.53 17.80
N ARG A 43 -4.70 -5.52 17.03
CA ARG A 43 -3.87 -6.59 16.45
C ARG A 43 -3.06 -6.11 15.24
N HIS A 44 -3.33 -4.91 14.75
CA HIS A 44 -2.93 -4.46 13.42
C HIS A 44 -2.39 -3.02 13.48
N ASP A 45 -1.09 -2.87 13.71
CA ASP A 45 -0.38 -1.58 13.59
C ASP A 45 0.24 -1.47 12.20
N PHE A 46 -0.57 -1.09 11.21
CA PHE A 46 -0.14 -1.01 9.81
C PHE A 46 0.41 0.38 9.44
N SER A 47 -0.10 1.43 10.07
CA SER A 47 0.27 2.82 9.74
C SER A 47 1.77 3.05 9.93
N SER A 48 2.30 2.65 11.09
CA SER A 48 3.73 2.80 11.40
C SER A 48 4.64 1.99 10.47
N GLN A 49 4.19 0.79 10.06
CA GLN A 49 4.95 -0.09 9.18
C GLN A 49 5.00 0.42 7.75
N VAL A 50 3.89 0.97 7.24
CA VAL A 50 3.85 1.60 5.91
C VAL A 50 4.73 2.85 5.90
N GLU A 51 4.63 3.70 6.93
CA GLU A 51 5.43 4.93 7.05
C GLU A 51 6.94 4.64 7.14
N GLU A 52 7.35 3.59 7.85
CA GLU A 52 8.76 3.17 7.92
C GLU A 52 9.30 2.77 6.53
N ILE A 53 8.52 2.03 5.75
CA ILE A 53 8.88 1.58 4.40
C ILE A 53 8.95 2.77 3.45
N GLU A 54 7.98 3.68 3.50
CA GLU A 54 7.99 4.92 2.72
C GLU A 54 9.23 5.77 3.02
N LYS A 55 9.57 5.92 4.31
CA LYS A 55 10.73 6.70 4.74
C LYS A 55 12.03 6.09 4.25
N SER A 56 12.21 4.78 4.39
CA SER A 56 13.43 4.14 3.90
C SER A 56 13.56 4.23 2.38
N PHE A 57 12.43 4.15 1.67
CA PHE A 57 12.40 4.35 0.23
C PHE A 57 12.83 5.76 -0.18
N ARG A 58 12.41 6.80 0.55
CA ARG A 58 12.87 8.19 0.34
C ARG A 58 14.39 8.34 0.53
N ASP A 59 14.99 7.52 1.40
CA ASP A 59 16.42 7.56 1.73
C ASP A 59 17.29 6.62 0.85
N SER A 60 16.67 5.86 -0.07
CA SER A 60 17.34 4.83 -0.89
C SER A 60 18.40 5.37 -1.88
N GLY A 61 18.34 6.65 -2.25
CA GLY A 61 19.28 7.28 -3.20
C GLY A 61 20.75 7.35 -2.76
N LYS A 62 21.09 6.86 -1.57
CA LYS A 62 22.45 6.80 -1.02
C LYS A 62 23.00 5.38 -0.86
N LYS A 63 22.23 4.35 -1.21
CA LYS A 63 22.56 2.93 -0.97
C LYS A 63 23.14 2.28 -2.24
N ASP A 64 24.02 1.30 -2.06
CA ASP A 64 24.52 0.50 -3.18
C ASP A 64 23.45 -0.50 -3.68
N THR A 65 23.66 -1.06 -4.87
CA THR A 65 22.70 -1.94 -5.53
C THR A 65 22.45 -3.25 -4.76
N ALA A 66 23.41 -3.72 -3.97
CA ALA A 66 23.26 -4.93 -3.15
C ALA A 66 22.38 -4.67 -1.92
N ALA A 67 22.62 -3.56 -1.23
CA ALA A 67 21.81 -3.09 -0.11
C ALA A 67 20.37 -2.80 -0.54
N ILE A 68 20.17 -2.16 -1.71
CA ILE A 68 18.82 -1.91 -2.24
C ILE A 68 18.11 -3.23 -2.54
N ARG A 69 18.81 -4.24 -3.07
CA ARG A 69 18.22 -5.56 -3.36
C ARG A 69 17.76 -6.27 -2.09
N GLU A 70 18.61 -6.35 -1.08
CA GLU A 70 18.29 -7.01 0.19
C GLU A 70 17.11 -6.32 0.89
N GLU A 71 17.16 -4.99 0.98
CA GLU A 71 16.13 -4.18 1.60
C GLU A 71 14.79 -4.27 0.84
N SER A 72 14.82 -4.22 -0.49
CA SER A 72 13.62 -4.39 -1.32
C SER A 72 12.99 -5.77 -1.12
N GLY A 73 13.79 -6.82 -0.92
CA GLY A 73 13.29 -8.16 -0.58
C GLY A 73 12.54 -8.17 0.75
N GLN A 74 13.15 -7.60 1.79
CA GLN A 74 12.52 -7.49 3.12
C GLN A 74 11.24 -6.65 3.08
N PHE A 75 11.22 -5.55 2.32
CA PHE A 75 10.04 -4.70 2.18
C PHE A 75 8.89 -5.41 1.46
N LYS A 76 9.18 -6.20 0.42
CA LYS A 76 8.14 -6.97 -0.27
C LYS A 76 7.44 -7.94 0.67
N GLU A 77 8.20 -8.69 1.48
CA GLU A 77 7.64 -9.63 2.45
C GLU A 77 6.79 -8.91 3.51
N LYS A 78 7.27 -7.77 4.03
CA LYS A 78 6.51 -6.93 4.96
C LYS A 78 5.21 -6.42 4.34
N LEU A 79 5.27 -5.89 3.11
CA LEU A 79 4.09 -5.38 2.40
C LEU A 79 3.09 -6.49 2.08
N ASP A 80 3.55 -7.68 1.71
CA ASP A 80 2.68 -8.86 1.52
C ASP A 80 2.01 -9.30 2.83
N SER A 81 2.67 -9.16 3.98
CA SER A 81 2.01 -9.36 5.28
C SER A 81 0.93 -8.31 5.50
N ILE A 82 1.27 -7.02 5.34
CA ILE A 82 0.33 -5.90 5.53
C ILE A 82 -0.90 -6.05 4.63
N ILE A 83 -0.73 -6.43 3.36
CA ILE A 83 -1.85 -6.65 2.42
C ILE A 83 -2.75 -7.78 2.91
N ARG A 84 -2.19 -8.93 3.28
CA ARG A 84 -2.98 -10.08 3.76
C ARG A 84 -3.69 -9.79 5.06
N ASP A 85 -2.98 -9.19 6.02
CA ASP A 85 -3.49 -8.91 7.35
C ASP A 85 -4.57 -7.81 7.30
N SER A 86 -4.40 -6.78 6.47
CA SER A 86 -5.41 -5.75 6.26
C SER A 86 -6.65 -6.28 5.54
N GLU A 87 -6.50 -7.17 4.55
CA GLU A 87 -7.64 -7.85 3.94
C GLU A 87 -8.41 -8.73 4.93
N LEU A 88 -7.70 -9.44 5.80
CA LEU A 88 -8.30 -10.24 6.86
C LEU A 88 -9.07 -9.35 7.83
N ALA A 89 -8.44 -8.28 8.33
CA ALA A 89 -9.05 -7.33 9.25
C ALA A 89 -10.29 -6.65 8.65
N ARG A 90 -10.26 -6.35 7.34
CA ARG A 90 -11.42 -5.84 6.59
C ARG A 90 -12.57 -6.84 6.62
N ARG A 91 -12.32 -8.12 6.32
CA ARG A 91 -13.34 -9.17 6.33
C ARG A 91 -13.91 -9.39 7.73
N GLU A 92 -13.05 -9.49 8.75
CA GLU A 92 -13.47 -9.59 10.15
C GLU A 92 -14.40 -8.42 10.54
N THR A 93 -14.05 -7.20 10.12
CA THR A 93 -14.85 -6.00 10.38
C THR A 93 -16.19 -6.01 9.62
N GLU A 94 -16.19 -6.47 8.36
CA GLU A 94 -17.39 -6.62 7.53
C GLU A 94 -18.38 -7.64 8.09
N GLU A 95 -17.90 -8.67 8.78
CA GLU A 95 -18.72 -9.70 9.42
C GLU A 95 -19.34 -9.22 10.74
N LEU A 96 -18.82 -8.15 11.36
CA LEU A 96 -19.38 -7.61 12.60
C LEU A 96 -20.84 -7.16 12.41
N GLY A 97 -21.72 -7.66 13.28
CA GLY A 97 -23.11 -7.22 13.38
C GLY A 97 -23.20 -5.77 13.87
N ALA A 98 -23.43 -4.83 12.96
CA ALA A 98 -23.56 -3.41 13.31
C ALA A 98 -25.01 -3.00 13.57
N LEU A 99 -25.23 -2.32 14.70
CA LEU A 99 -26.46 -1.56 14.93
C LEU A 99 -26.39 -0.23 14.15
N LYS A 100 -27.54 0.42 13.94
CA LYS A 100 -27.62 1.70 13.19
C LYS A 100 -26.60 2.75 13.69
N MET A 101 -26.40 2.82 15.01
CA MET A 101 -25.48 3.76 15.66
C MET A 101 -23.99 3.40 15.52
N THR A 102 -23.66 2.14 15.23
CA THR A 102 -22.26 1.68 15.09
C THR A 102 -21.84 1.50 13.63
N LYS A 103 -22.78 1.65 12.69
CA LYS A 103 -22.53 1.50 11.24
C LYS A 103 -21.48 2.47 10.71
N SER A 104 -21.42 3.69 11.24
CA SER A 104 -20.40 4.69 10.85
C SER A 104 -18.99 4.20 11.20
N ALA A 105 -18.77 3.78 12.45
CA ALA A 105 -17.48 3.28 12.90
C ALA A 105 -17.06 2.02 12.15
N LYS A 106 -18.00 1.10 11.87
CA LYS A 106 -17.77 -0.07 11.01
C LYS A 106 -17.28 0.36 9.63
N ASN A 107 -18.04 1.22 8.95
CA ASN A 107 -17.72 1.64 7.58
C ASN A 107 -16.36 2.37 7.51
N LEU A 108 -16.07 3.23 8.49
CA LEU A 108 -14.79 3.93 8.57
C LEU A 108 -13.61 2.96 8.77
N THR A 109 -13.80 1.92 9.58
CA THR A 109 -12.77 0.91 9.82
C THR A 109 -12.57 0.00 8.60
N VAL A 110 -13.64 -0.37 7.90
CA VAL A 110 -13.55 -1.09 6.61
C VAL A 110 -12.81 -0.25 5.56
N ASP A 111 -13.13 1.04 5.46
CA ASP A 111 -12.45 1.97 4.54
C ASP A 111 -10.96 2.08 4.89
N TYR A 112 -10.61 2.21 6.17
CA TYR A 112 -9.22 2.23 6.63
C TYR A 112 -8.44 0.99 6.18
N PHE A 113 -8.93 -0.22 6.48
CA PHE A 113 -8.22 -1.44 6.08
C PHE A 113 -8.14 -1.61 4.55
N SER A 114 -9.15 -1.15 3.81
CA SER A 114 -9.11 -1.11 2.35
C SER A 114 -8.02 -0.17 1.83
N LYS A 115 -7.85 1.00 2.45
CA LYS A 115 -6.80 1.98 2.11
C LYS A 115 -5.41 1.49 2.45
N VAL A 116 -5.22 0.89 3.63
CA VAL A 116 -3.96 0.24 4.02
C VAL A 116 -3.55 -0.80 2.98
N SER A 117 -4.44 -1.71 2.64
CA SER A 117 -4.19 -2.77 1.64
C SER A 117 -3.78 -2.19 0.28
N ARG A 118 -4.49 -1.14 -0.16
CA ARG A 118 -4.20 -0.45 -1.42
C ARG A 118 -2.83 0.22 -1.42
N GLN A 119 -2.53 1.06 -0.42
CA GLN A 119 -1.25 1.77 -0.33
C GLN A 119 -0.08 0.78 -0.23
N ALA A 120 -0.23 -0.30 0.55
CA ALA A 120 0.78 -1.35 0.64
C ALA A 120 0.99 -2.07 -0.71
N SER A 121 -0.08 -2.35 -1.44
CA SER A 121 0.00 -2.93 -2.80
C SER A 121 0.68 -1.97 -3.79
N ASP A 122 0.36 -0.67 -3.72
CA ASP A 122 0.95 0.35 -4.58
C ASP A 122 2.46 0.49 -4.32
N LEU A 123 2.87 0.57 -3.05
CA LEU A 123 4.29 0.58 -2.65
C LEU A 123 5.01 -0.68 -3.11
N LYS A 124 4.38 -1.85 -2.95
CA LYS A 124 4.94 -3.13 -3.39
C LYS A 124 5.19 -3.12 -4.90
N GLY A 125 4.22 -2.64 -5.68
CA GLY A 125 4.34 -2.50 -7.13
C GLY A 125 5.50 -1.58 -7.54
N ILE A 126 5.66 -0.44 -6.86
CA ILE A 126 6.75 0.51 -7.10
C ILE A 126 8.11 -0.12 -6.77
N ILE A 127 8.25 -0.73 -5.60
CA ILE A 127 9.49 -1.40 -5.16
C ILE A 127 9.83 -2.57 -6.09
N ASP A 128 8.84 -3.36 -6.49
CA ASP A 128 9.01 -4.47 -7.43
C ASP A 128 9.57 -3.98 -8.76
N TYR A 129 8.98 -2.94 -9.33
CA TYR A 129 9.41 -2.39 -10.60
C TYR A 129 10.84 -1.81 -10.51
N MET A 130 11.13 -1.02 -9.47
CA MET A 130 12.47 -0.46 -9.27
C MET A 130 13.54 -1.55 -9.07
N SER A 131 13.22 -2.60 -8.31
CA SER A 131 14.11 -3.75 -8.14
C SER A 131 14.46 -4.39 -9.50
N GLN A 132 13.46 -4.52 -10.39
CA GLN A 132 13.67 -5.12 -11.70
C GLN A 132 14.57 -4.24 -12.60
N ILE A 133 14.41 -2.91 -12.56
CA ILE A 133 15.29 -1.98 -13.29
C ILE A 133 16.73 -2.06 -12.75
N ILE A 134 16.91 -2.08 -11.43
CA ILE A 134 18.23 -2.23 -10.79
C ILE A 134 18.86 -3.57 -11.15
N GLU A 135 18.08 -4.64 -11.27
CA GLU A 135 18.59 -5.94 -11.70
C GLU A 135 19.11 -5.94 -13.15
N VAL A 136 18.54 -5.13 -14.03
CA VAL A 136 19.08 -4.94 -15.39
C VAL A 136 20.39 -4.18 -15.33
N ALA A 137 20.45 -3.07 -14.57
CA ALA A 137 21.67 -2.28 -14.40
C ALA A 137 22.81 -3.08 -13.74
N ALA A 138 22.49 -3.94 -12.78
CA ALA A 138 23.47 -4.77 -12.07
C ALA A 138 24.24 -5.74 -12.99
N VAL A 139 23.66 -6.14 -14.14
CA VAL A 139 24.37 -6.98 -15.13
C VAL A 139 25.63 -6.27 -15.65
N PHE A 140 25.58 -4.95 -15.81
CA PHE A 140 26.74 -4.16 -16.26
C PHE A 140 27.75 -3.88 -15.15
N GLY A 141 27.34 -4.00 -13.88
CA GLY A 141 28.26 -3.95 -12.74
C GLY A 141 29.19 -5.17 -12.65
N GLU A 142 28.94 -6.23 -13.42
CA GLU A 142 29.80 -7.41 -13.55
C GLU A 142 30.96 -7.20 -14.55
N ILE A 143 31.03 -6.04 -15.22
CA ILE A 143 32.10 -5.71 -16.16
C ILE A 143 33.40 -5.42 -15.40
N GLY A 144 34.40 -6.29 -15.58
CA GLY A 144 35.78 -5.99 -15.20
C GLY A 144 36.43 -5.01 -16.19
N GLU A 145 37.47 -4.28 -15.74
CA GLU A 145 38.23 -3.30 -16.56
C GLU A 145 38.85 -3.91 -17.84
N SER A 146 38.91 -5.24 -17.96
CA SER A 146 39.46 -5.98 -19.10
C SER A 146 38.44 -6.89 -19.79
N ALA A 147 37.15 -6.54 -19.78
CA ALA A 147 36.11 -7.35 -20.42
C ALA A 147 36.31 -7.46 -21.94
N SER A 148 36.29 -8.69 -22.45
CA SER A 148 36.36 -8.99 -23.88
C SER A 148 35.05 -8.61 -24.61
N LEU A 149 35.12 -8.48 -25.93
CA LEU A 149 33.95 -8.20 -26.78
C LEU A 149 32.85 -9.25 -26.62
N ASP A 150 33.23 -10.53 -26.49
CA ASP A 150 32.28 -11.63 -26.33
C ASP A 150 31.64 -11.62 -24.93
N GLU A 151 32.39 -11.24 -23.89
CA GLU A 151 31.83 -11.01 -22.55
C GLU A 151 30.83 -9.84 -22.57
N MET A 152 31.16 -8.73 -23.23
CA MET A 152 30.23 -7.60 -23.38
C MET A 152 28.94 -7.99 -24.09
N LYS A 153 29.02 -8.77 -25.18
CA LYS A 153 27.84 -9.28 -25.88
C LYS A 153 26.99 -10.19 -24.99
N ASN A 154 27.62 -11.09 -24.23
CA ASN A 154 26.92 -11.98 -23.30
C ASN A 154 26.22 -11.19 -22.19
N LEU A 155 26.84 -10.14 -21.66
CA LEU A 155 26.25 -9.27 -20.65
C LEU A 155 25.07 -8.47 -21.22
N ILE A 156 25.19 -7.91 -22.42
CA ILE A 156 24.07 -7.22 -23.10
C ILE A 156 22.91 -8.19 -23.34
N ALA A 157 23.18 -9.43 -23.77
CA ALA A 157 22.14 -10.44 -23.95
C ALA A 157 21.42 -10.76 -22.64
N ARG A 158 22.16 -10.96 -21.52
CA ARG A 158 21.58 -11.16 -20.18
C ARG A 158 20.76 -9.96 -19.71
N ALA A 159 21.23 -8.74 -19.97
CA ALA A 159 20.51 -7.52 -19.63
C ALA A 159 19.20 -7.40 -20.41
N LYS A 160 19.20 -7.74 -21.71
CA LYS A 160 17.99 -7.78 -22.56
C LYS A 160 16.99 -8.84 -22.10
N GLU A 161 17.46 -10.02 -21.69
CA GLU A 161 16.60 -11.05 -21.12
C GLU A 161 15.87 -10.54 -19.86
N LYS A 162 16.61 -9.96 -18.92
CA LYS A 162 16.04 -9.35 -17.70
C LYS A 162 15.09 -8.19 -18.03
N ALA A 163 15.47 -7.32 -18.96
CA ALA A 163 14.67 -6.19 -19.39
C ALA A 163 13.33 -6.61 -20.04
N GLY A 164 13.34 -7.72 -20.80
CA GLY A 164 12.14 -8.34 -21.35
C GLY A 164 11.18 -8.84 -20.27
N ALA A 165 11.71 -9.31 -19.15
CA ALA A 165 10.94 -9.80 -18.00
C ALA A 165 10.38 -8.70 -17.09
N VAL A 166 10.75 -7.42 -17.30
CA VAL A 166 10.23 -6.29 -16.52
C VAL A 166 8.72 -6.18 -16.70
N LYS A 167 7.98 -6.09 -15.58
CA LYS A 167 6.51 -6.03 -15.55
C LYS A 167 6.04 -4.68 -15.05
N THR A 168 5.06 -4.09 -15.72
CA THR A 168 4.50 -2.77 -15.36
C THR A 168 3.09 -2.88 -14.77
N GLU A 169 2.46 -4.05 -14.82
CA GLU A 169 1.04 -4.25 -14.50
C GLU A 169 0.75 -4.08 -13.00
N ALA A 170 1.72 -4.40 -12.15
CA ALA A 170 1.62 -4.28 -10.70
C ALA A 170 1.69 -2.83 -10.20
N LEU A 171 2.05 -1.87 -11.06
CA LEU A 171 2.13 -0.47 -10.69
C LEU A 171 0.73 0.18 -10.61
N PRO A 172 0.60 1.24 -9.79
CA PRO A 172 -0.54 2.14 -9.81
C PRO A 172 -0.83 2.65 -11.22
N GLY A 173 -2.11 2.80 -11.57
CA GLY A 173 -2.54 3.21 -12.91
C GLY A 173 -1.86 4.47 -13.42
N ASP A 174 -1.63 5.45 -12.54
CA ASP A 174 -0.98 6.72 -12.87
C ASP A 174 0.51 6.59 -13.21
N LEU A 175 1.18 5.55 -12.69
CA LEU A 175 2.61 5.29 -12.94
C LEU A 175 2.85 4.39 -14.15
N ARG A 176 1.87 3.55 -14.53
CA ARG A 176 2.00 2.59 -15.63
C ARG A 176 2.50 3.20 -16.95
N PRO A 177 1.99 4.34 -17.44
CA PRO A 177 2.49 4.93 -18.69
C PRO A 177 3.96 5.34 -18.60
N SER A 178 4.36 5.98 -17.49
CA SER A 178 5.75 6.40 -17.29
C SER A 178 6.72 5.21 -17.17
N ALA A 179 6.30 4.14 -16.49
CA ALA A 179 7.06 2.91 -16.38
C ALA A 179 7.16 2.15 -17.72
N GLN A 180 6.12 2.20 -18.54
CA GLN A 180 6.15 1.64 -19.88
C GLN A 180 7.14 2.41 -20.77
N ASN A 181 7.14 3.74 -20.71
CA ASN A 181 8.10 4.58 -21.43
C ASN A 181 9.54 4.31 -21.00
N LEU A 182 9.79 4.16 -19.69
CA LEU A 182 11.11 3.80 -19.17
C LEU A 182 11.55 2.40 -19.66
N LYS A 183 10.66 1.41 -19.61
CA LYS A 183 10.95 0.06 -20.13
C LYS A 183 11.30 0.10 -21.62
N GLU A 184 10.57 0.85 -22.42
CA GLU A 184 10.83 1.00 -23.85
C GLU A 184 12.16 1.72 -24.13
N ALA A 185 12.44 2.80 -23.40
CA ALA A 185 13.69 3.54 -23.51
C ALA A 185 14.90 2.66 -23.13
N MET A 186 14.78 1.89 -22.04
CA MET A 186 15.78 0.91 -21.61
C MET A 186 16.01 -0.16 -22.69
N ASN A 187 14.94 -0.76 -23.23
CA ASN A 187 15.06 -1.77 -24.29
C ASN A 187 15.74 -1.22 -25.54
N ASN A 188 15.42 0.01 -25.93
CA ASN A 188 16.07 0.68 -27.06
C ASN A 188 17.57 0.92 -26.79
N PHE A 189 17.92 1.41 -25.60
CA PHE A 189 19.32 1.59 -25.20
C PHE A 189 20.10 0.27 -25.25
N LEU A 190 19.55 -0.82 -24.70
CA LEU A 190 20.17 -2.15 -24.75
C LEU A 190 20.36 -2.66 -26.20
N ALA A 191 19.40 -2.39 -27.10
CA ALA A 191 19.52 -2.74 -28.51
C ALA A 191 20.65 -1.95 -29.20
N ARG A 192 20.79 -0.65 -28.91
CA ARG A 192 21.87 0.18 -29.45
C ARG A 192 23.25 -0.22 -28.93
N MET A 193 23.34 -0.64 -27.67
CA MET A 193 24.59 -1.22 -27.14
C MET A 193 24.97 -2.50 -27.88
N GLU A 194 24.01 -3.39 -28.18
CA GLU A 194 24.26 -4.61 -28.93
C GLU A 194 24.76 -4.32 -30.36
N GLU A 195 24.13 -3.36 -31.06
CA GLU A 195 24.54 -2.93 -32.40
C GLU A 195 25.96 -2.37 -32.43
N THR A 196 26.30 -1.55 -31.43
CA THR A 196 27.63 -0.94 -31.27
C THR A 196 28.68 -2.01 -30.93
N ALA A 197 28.38 -2.92 -29.99
CA ALA A 197 29.25 -4.04 -29.62
C ALA A 197 29.43 -5.07 -30.76
N ALA A 198 28.48 -5.14 -31.70
CA ALA A 198 28.60 -5.96 -32.91
C ALA A 198 29.39 -5.27 -34.04
N LEU A 199 29.98 -4.08 -33.80
CA LEU A 199 30.67 -3.26 -34.80
C LEU A 199 29.80 -2.93 -36.02
N LYS A 200 28.47 -2.96 -35.86
CA LYS A 200 27.50 -2.64 -36.93
C LYS A 200 27.29 -1.13 -37.08
N SER A 201 27.72 -0.34 -36.11
CA SER A 201 27.66 1.11 -36.11
C SER A 201 28.98 1.67 -35.54
N GLU A 202 29.70 2.46 -36.34
CA GLU A 202 30.81 3.32 -35.86
C GLU A 202 30.28 4.63 -35.24
N ASN A 203 28.96 4.85 -35.28
CA ASN A 203 28.33 6.09 -34.87
C ASN A 203 27.83 6.01 -33.42
N THR A 204 28.70 6.39 -32.48
CA THR A 204 28.36 6.42 -31.04
C THR A 204 27.27 7.45 -30.70
N SER A 205 26.96 8.39 -31.59
CA SER A 205 25.92 9.41 -31.35
C SER A 205 24.52 8.83 -31.16
N GLU A 206 24.20 7.72 -31.82
CA GLU A 206 22.91 7.03 -31.64
C GLU A 206 22.83 6.32 -30.29
N LEU A 207 23.97 5.75 -29.83
CA LEU A 207 24.07 5.15 -28.51
C LEU A 207 23.91 6.22 -27.42
N ASP A 208 24.63 7.33 -27.54
CA ASP A 208 24.54 8.47 -26.60
C ASP A 208 23.12 9.05 -26.56
N ALA A 209 22.47 9.21 -27.72
CA ALA A 209 21.08 9.67 -27.78
C ALA A 209 20.11 8.69 -27.10
N SER A 210 20.30 7.39 -27.29
CA SER A 210 19.47 6.37 -26.63
C SER A 210 19.69 6.32 -25.11
N TYR A 211 20.92 6.52 -24.64
CA TYR A 211 21.26 6.64 -23.23
C TYR A 211 20.62 7.88 -22.60
N ASN A 212 20.74 9.04 -23.24
CA ASN A 212 20.14 10.28 -22.77
C ASN A 212 18.61 10.16 -22.66
N ASN A 213 17.97 9.51 -23.64
CA ASN A 213 16.53 9.23 -23.57
C ASN A 213 16.18 8.28 -22.42
N PHE A 214 16.96 7.20 -22.21
CA PHE A 214 16.78 6.30 -21.06
C PHE A 214 16.89 7.05 -19.73
N SER A 215 17.97 7.81 -19.53
CA SER A 215 18.20 8.62 -18.32
C SER A 215 17.08 9.63 -18.08
N GLN A 216 16.59 10.31 -19.12
CA GLN A 216 15.45 11.22 -18.99
C GLN A 216 14.18 10.48 -18.54
N LYS A 217 13.88 9.30 -19.11
CA LYS A 217 12.69 8.52 -18.73
C LYS A 217 12.80 7.93 -17.33
N GLU A 218 14.02 7.63 -16.91
CA GLU A 218 14.33 7.20 -15.56
C GLU A 218 13.99 8.31 -14.55
N ASP A 219 14.48 9.53 -14.79
CA ASP A 219 14.18 10.71 -13.96
C ASP A 219 12.68 11.04 -13.92
N GLU A 220 12.01 10.96 -15.07
CA GLU A 220 10.55 11.17 -15.18
C GLU A 220 9.79 10.16 -14.31
N PHE A 221 10.14 8.87 -14.39
CA PHE A 221 9.50 7.82 -13.59
C PHE A 221 9.76 8.00 -12.10
N PHE A 222 11.03 8.18 -11.68
CA PHE A 222 11.36 8.32 -10.26
C PHE A 222 10.73 9.56 -9.63
N SER A 223 10.67 10.67 -10.38
CA SER A 223 9.98 11.88 -9.93
C SER A 223 8.47 11.65 -9.78
N ALA A 224 7.86 10.93 -10.72
CA ALA A 224 6.43 10.59 -10.65
C ALA A 224 6.14 9.63 -9.48
N ALA A 225 6.95 8.59 -9.29
CA ALA A 225 6.83 7.64 -8.20
C ALA A 225 6.97 8.33 -6.83
N LYS A 226 7.95 9.23 -6.68
CA LYS A 226 8.11 10.04 -5.48
C LYS A 226 6.88 10.91 -5.20
N LYS A 227 6.38 11.62 -6.21
CA LYS A 227 5.17 12.43 -6.09
C LYS A 227 3.94 11.60 -5.73
N TYR A 228 3.83 10.38 -6.26
CA TYR A 228 2.76 9.45 -5.94
C TYR A 228 2.79 9.04 -4.47
N ILE A 229 3.97 8.64 -3.97
CA ILE A 229 4.18 8.28 -2.56
C ILE A 229 3.92 9.48 -1.64
N ASP A 230 4.41 10.67 -2.01
CA ASP A 230 4.15 11.92 -1.28
C ASP A 230 2.66 12.30 -1.23
N GLY A 231 1.87 11.82 -2.19
CA GLY A 231 0.43 12.07 -2.29
C GLY A 231 -0.44 11.00 -1.62
N MET A 232 0.14 9.95 -1.03
CA MET A 232 -0.62 8.94 -0.31
C MET A 232 -1.35 9.56 0.89
N GLU A 233 -2.58 9.10 1.14
CA GLU A 233 -3.37 9.57 2.28
C GLU A 233 -2.68 9.24 3.61
N ASP A 234 -2.69 10.20 4.54
CA ASP A 234 -2.23 10.01 5.90
C ASP A 234 -3.19 9.10 6.68
N LEU A 235 -2.76 7.85 6.86
CA LEU A 235 -3.52 6.83 7.58
C LEU A 235 -3.71 7.15 9.06
N ASN A 236 -2.80 7.93 9.68
CA ASN A 236 -2.89 8.30 11.10
C ASN A 236 -4.14 9.14 11.37
N ILE A 237 -4.49 10.06 10.46
CA ILE A 237 -5.68 10.90 10.59
C ILE A 237 -6.97 10.05 10.57
N ILE A 238 -7.02 9.03 9.72
CA ILE A 238 -8.17 8.12 9.64
C ILE A 238 -8.22 7.27 10.91
N GLU A 239 -7.06 6.80 11.37
CA GLU A 239 -6.92 5.97 12.54
C GLU A 239 -7.38 6.69 13.83
N GLU A 240 -7.02 7.96 14.00
CA GLU A 240 -7.47 8.82 15.10
C GLU A 240 -8.99 8.98 15.12
N LYS A 241 -9.61 9.20 13.96
CA LYS A 241 -11.08 9.30 13.86
C LYS A 241 -11.76 8.01 14.30
N ILE A 242 -11.20 6.86 13.93
CA ILE A 242 -11.69 5.54 14.39
C ILE A 242 -11.56 5.43 15.91
N ASN A 243 -10.42 5.83 16.48
CA ASN A 243 -10.20 5.81 17.93
C ASN A 243 -11.23 6.67 18.68
N LEU A 244 -11.47 7.89 18.22
CA LEU A 244 -12.47 8.78 18.80
C LEU A 244 -13.89 8.19 18.72
N ASP A 245 -14.23 7.53 17.60
CA ASP A 245 -15.53 6.88 17.43
C ASP A 245 -15.70 5.66 18.33
N ILE A 246 -14.67 4.83 18.46
CA ILE A 246 -14.62 3.69 19.39
C ILE A 246 -14.80 4.17 20.83
N GLU A 247 -14.04 5.20 21.25
CA GLU A 247 -14.12 5.75 22.60
C GLU A 247 -15.52 6.32 22.90
N ARG A 248 -16.08 7.10 21.96
CA ARG A 248 -17.43 7.66 22.07
C ARG A 248 -18.48 6.57 22.24
N LEU A 249 -18.43 5.53 21.39
CA LEU A 249 -19.39 4.43 21.44
C LEU A 249 -19.23 3.57 22.70
N GLY A 250 -18.00 3.40 23.19
CA GLY A 250 -17.70 2.66 24.43
C GLY A 250 -18.29 3.30 25.69
N LYS A 251 -18.46 4.64 25.68
CA LYS A 251 -19.09 5.40 26.77
C LYS A 251 -20.62 5.29 26.81
N ILE A 252 -21.27 4.71 25.79
CA ILE A 252 -22.74 4.58 25.72
C ILE A 252 -23.23 3.50 26.70
N LYS A 253 -23.79 3.96 27.82
CA LYS A 253 -24.44 3.08 28.82
C LYS A 253 -25.91 2.79 28.48
N PHE A 254 -26.58 3.72 27.80
CA PHE A 254 -27.99 3.64 27.39
C PHE A 254 -28.14 4.22 25.98
N SER A 255 -28.85 3.50 25.10
CA SER A 255 -29.21 3.96 23.76
C SER A 255 -30.74 4.03 23.66
N LEU A 256 -31.30 5.22 23.82
CA LEU A 256 -32.70 5.49 23.46
C LEU A 256 -32.74 5.93 21.99
N ARG A 257 -33.61 5.29 21.20
CA ARG A 257 -34.01 5.81 19.90
C ARG A 257 -34.97 6.96 20.09
#